data_AF-A0A558NJS6-F1
#
_entry.id   AF-A0A558NJS6-F1
#
_cell.length_a   1.000
_cell.length_b   1.000
_cell.length_c   1.000
_cell.angle_alpha   90.00
_cell.angle_beta   90.00
_cell.angle_gamma   90.00
#
_symmetry.space_group_name_H-M   'P 1'
#
loop_
_entity.id
_entity.type
_entity.pdbx_description
1 polymer ?
#
loop_
_entity_poly.entity_id
_entity_poly.type
_entity_poly.pdbx_seq_one_letter_code
_entity_poly.pdbx_strand_id
1 'polypeptide(L)'
;MFKSCLRLSSLLLATSLALPAAALEVKVLSAVVKDEKIADAKITWQRNGESSVSATSTANGVASASSTLADDNDTTMIIDKAGYSTLVVKCPCDGFTYALSPVMQNLDGLRVVLTWGSTPSDLDSHLTYPANHVFYVKKQGRDANLDVDDTNSYGPETITIEQKHDGERYVYAVHDYSNHSSKTSKALGNSSARVQVYVGQTLIRTYNVKPQQTASSWVVFGIDENGAFHDIDQYLSLNREGLASHLNSLISAESFESHSLITDAIKKEAKRINTRGEKLYGEKKLEEAMYAFQDAINLYPSFGQAYSNLGLTYQKLNRTAEALWANRKAIELASGNSKARVQASSYYNIARIYEASGRWQDALDNFRKAKSLREHSAYDSGITRMEEKLNQQ
;
A
#
# COMPACT_ATOMS: atom_id res chain seq x y z
N MET A 1 -6.45 22.80 84.13
CA MET A 1 -6.51 21.51 83.40
C MET A 1 -7.72 21.56 82.45
N PHE A 2 -7.58 20.97 81.26
CA PHE A 2 -8.51 20.88 80.12
C PHE A 2 -8.49 22.02 79.10
N LYS A 3 -7.61 21.86 78.08
CA LYS A 3 -7.71 22.52 76.78
C LYS A 3 -8.58 21.66 75.85
N SER A 4 -9.66 22.25 75.34
CA SER A 4 -10.48 21.72 74.24
C SER A 4 -9.73 21.86 72.92
N CYS A 5 -9.70 20.80 72.11
CA CYS A 5 -9.08 20.79 70.79
C CYS A 5 -10.17 20.52 69.75
N LEU A 6 -10.60 21.57 69.05
CA LEU A 6 -11.58 21.50 67.97
C LEU A 6 -10.87 21.06 66.68
N ARG A 7 -11.25 19.91 66.11
CA ARG A 7 -10.76 19.47 64.79
C ARG A 7 -11.60 20.14 63.70
N LEU A 8 -10.98 20.96 62.86
CA LEU A 8 -11.55 21.42 61.60
C LEU A 8 -11.15 20.42 60.50
N SER A 9 -12.13 19.73 59.92
CA SER A 9 -11.95 18.92 58.71
C SER A 9 -12.17 19.80 57.49
N SER A 10 -11.11 20.10 56.74
CA SER A 10 -11.17 20.77 55.45
C SER A 10 -11.53 19.76 54.35
N LEU A 11 -12.70 19.94 53.75
CA LEU A 11 -13.16 19.20 52.58
C LEU A 11 -12.48 19.79 51.33
N LEU A 12 -11.50 19.09 50.75
CA LEU A 12 -10.95 19.46 49.44
C LEU A 12 -11.94 19.05 48.35
N LEU A 13 -12.57 20.03 47.72
CA LEU A 13 -13.38 19.84 46.51
C LEU A 13 -12.42 19.72 45.32
N ALA A 14 -12.20 18.50 44.82
CA ALA A 14 -11.43 18.28 43.59
C ALA A 14 -12.30 18.67 42.38
N THR A 15 -12.10 19.86 41.83
CA THR A 15 -12.65 20.25 40.54
C THR A 15 -11.90 19.51 39.43
N SER A 16 -12.53 18.51 38.82
CA SER A 16 -12.03 17.89 37.60
C SER A 16 -12.13 18.88 36.44
N LEU A 17 -11.01 19.47 36.04
CA LEU A 17 -10.90 20.20 34.78
C LEU A 17 -11.00 19.18 33.64
N ALA A 18 -12.15 19.13 32.97
CA ALA A 18 -12.26 18.42 31.70
C ALA A 18 -11.42 19.15 30.66
N LEU A 19 -10.42 18.47 30.09
CA LEU A 19 -9.66 19.00 28.95
C LEU A 19 -10.64 19.24 27.79
N PRO A 20 -10.58 20.40 27.11
CA PRO A 20 -11.44 20.64 25.96
C PRO A 20 -11.12 19.63 24.84
N ALA A 21 -12.16 19.09 24.22
CA ALA A 21 -12.01 18.23 23.05
C ALA A 21 -11.31 19.02 21.93
N ALA A 22 -10.25 18.45 21.34
CA ALA A 22 -9.59 19.02 20.19
C ALA A 22 -10.44 18.76 18.93
N ALA A 23 -10.43 19.71 18.00
CA ALA A 23 -11.06 19.53 16.70
C ALA A 23 -10.11 18.75 15.79
N LEU A 24 -10.47 17.53 15.42
CA LEU A 24 -9.83 16.79 14.34
C LEU A 24 -10.41 17.33 13.04
N GLU A 25 -9.57 17.81 12.13
CA GLU A 25 -9.98 18.28 10.82
C GLU A 25 -9.15 17.59 9.74
N VAL A 26 -9.86 17.01 8.78
CA VAL A 26 -9.26 16.25 7.69
C VAL A 26 -9.80 16.75 6.37
N LYS A 27 -8.87 17.00 5.43
CA LYS A 27 -9.18 17.33 4.04
C LYS A 27 -9.00 16.10 3.16
N VAL A 28 -10.05 15.74 2.43
CA VAL A 28 -10.11 14.58 1.54
C VAL A 28 -10.18 15.04 0.10
N LEU A 29 -9.16 14.71 -0.68
CA LEU A 29 -9.02 15.03 -2.09
C LEU A 29 -9.02 13.77 -2.96
N SER A 30 -9.24 13.94 -4.26
CA SER A 30 -9.03 12.91 -5.25
C SER A 30 -7.53 12.67 -5.42
N ALA A 31 -7.12 11.40 -5.48
CA ALA A 31 -5.74 11.07 -5.84
C ALA A 31 -5.46 11.26 -7.34
N VAL A 32 -6.47 11.36 -8.20
CA VAL A 32 -6.27 11.35 -9.67
C VAL A 32 -6.74 12.60 -10.38
N VAL A 33 -7.37 13.53 -9.67
CA VAL A 33 -7.79 14.83 -10.22
C VAL A 33 -7.31 15.92 -9.28
N LYS A 34 -6.43 16.79 -9.79
CA LYS A 34 -5.84 17.89 -9.00
C LYS A 34 -6.94 18.76 -8.38
N ASP A 35 -6.81 19.04 -7.08
CA ASP A 35 -7.71 19.89 -6.29
C ASP A 35 -9.19 19.43 -6.24
N GLU A 36 -9.52 18.24 -6.74
CA GLU A 36 -10.88 17.72 -6.66
C GLU A 36 -11.17 17.28 -5.23
N LYS A 37 -12.22 17.84 -4.64
CA LYS A 37 -12.64 17.57 -3.27
C LYS A 37 -13.59 16.39 -3.26
N ILE A 38 -13.41 15.49 -2.29
CA ILE A 38 -14.25 14.30 -2.18
C ILE A 38 -15.27 14.48 -1.06
N ALA A 39 -16.53 14.67 -1.45
CA ALA A 39 -17.67 14.70 -0.54
C ALA A 39 -18.09 13.30 -0.09
N ASP A 40 -18.84 13.20 1.00
CA ASP A 40 -19.50 11.98 1.49
C ASP A 40 -18.53 10.81 1.77
N ALA A 41 -17.25 11.09 2.02
CA ALA A 41 -16.33 10.11 2.56
C ALA A 41 -16.55 10.00 4.06
N LYS A 42 -16.62 8.78 4.60
CA LYS A 42 -16.73 8.52 6.02
C LYS A 42 -15.32 8.41 6.63
N ILE A 43 -15.01 9.30 7.55
CA ILE A 43 -13.76 9.27 8.31
C ILE A 43 -14.09 8.70 9.70
N THR A 44 -13.33 7.69 10.13
CA THR A 44 -13.47 7.06 11.44
C THR A 44 -12.12 7.03 12.15
N TRP A 45 -12.04 7.61 13.34
CA TRP A 45 -10.88 7.52 14.23
C TRP A 45 -11.14 6.49 15.31
N GLN A 46 -10.17 5.60 15.53
CA GLN A 46 -10.28 4.48 16.46
C GLN A 46 -9.01 4.35 17.27
N ARG A 47 -9.17 4.09 18.57
CA ARG A 47 -8.10 3.77 19.52
C ARG A 47 -8.55 2.63 20.41
N ASN A 48 -7.62 1.71 20.72
CA ASN A 48 -7.96 0.53 21.50
C ASN A 48 -8.42 0.93 22.92
N GLY A 49 -9.59 0.44 23.34
CA GLY A 49 -10.18 0.75 24.64
C GLY A 49 -10.96 2.06 24.71
N GLU A 50 -11.08 2.81 23.61
CA GLU A 50 -11.80 4.08 23.54
C GLU A 50 -12.92 4.03 22.50
N SER A 51 -13.92 4.91 22.64
CA SER A 51 -15.01 5.00 21.66
C SER A 51 -14.50 5.62 20.36
N SER A 52 -14.88 5.02 19.23
CA SER A 52 -14.53 5.58 17.93
C SER A 52 -15.26 6.89 17.68
N VAL A 53 -14.58 7.83 17.04
CA VAL A 53 -15.16 9.09 16.56
C VAL A 53 -15.33 9.00 15.05
N SER A 54 -16.36 9.63 14.48
CA SER A 54 -16.54 9.65 13.02
C SER A 54 -17.08 10.99 12.54
N ALA A 55 -16.72 11.33 11.30
CA ALA A 55 -17.25 12.46 10.56
C ALA A 55 -17.45 12.07 9.09
N THR A 56 -18.19 12.90 8.37
CA THR A 56 -18.38 12.75 6.93
C THR A 56 -17.88 14.00 6.23
N SER A 57 -17.16 13.84 5.12
CA SER A 57 -16.66 14.98 4.37
C SER A 57 -17.78 15.74 3.69
N THR A 58 -17.72 17.06 3.77
CA THR A 58 -18.64 17.99 3.10
C THR A 58 -18.35 18.08 1.60
N ALA A 59 -19.16 18.86 0.86
CA ALA A 59 -18.89 19.20 -0.55
C ALA A 59 -17.50 19.82 -0.79
N ASN A 60 -16.91 20.43 0.23
CA ASN A 60 -15.55 20.98 0.18
C ASN A 60 -14.47 19.95 0.54
N GLY A 61 -14.82 18.67 0.71
CA GLY A 61 -13.89 17.61 1.08
C GLY A 61 -13.40 17.68 2.52
N VAL A 62 -13.98 18.56 3.35
CA VAL A 62 -13.57 18.73 4.76
C VAL A 62 -14.48 17.90 5.65
N ALA A 63 -13.89 17.11 6.53
CA ALA A 63 -14.56 16.40 7.62
C ALA A 63 -13.96 16.86 8.95
N SER A 64 -14.81 17.26 9.89
CA SER A 64 -14.37 17.70 11.21
C SER A 64 -15.13 16.97 12.31
N ALA A 65 -14.43 16.56 13.36
CA ALA A 65 -15.01 15.93 14.53
C ALA A 65 -14.39 16.49 15.82
N SER A 66 -15.20 16.67 16.86
CA SER A 66 -14.67 16.91 18.21
C SER A 66 -14.25 15.59 18.82
N SER A 67 -13.01 15.51 19.30
CA SER A 67 -12.45 14.27 19.84
C SER A 67 -11.60 14.54 21.07
N THR A 68 -11.56 13.56 21.97
CA THR A 68 -10.58 13.46 23.06
C THR A 68 -9.47 12.46 22.75
N LEU A 69 -9.56 11.75 21.61
CA LEU A 69 -8.54 10.82 21.16
C LEU A 69 -7.25 11.59 20.87
N ALA A 70 -6.11 11.13 21.39
CA ALA A 70 -4.84 11.76 21.08
C ALA A 70 -4.41 11.44 19.64
N ASP A 71 -3.80 12.42 18.97
CA ASP A 71 -3.28 12.31 17.61
C ASP A 71 -1.87 11.68 17.60
N ASP A 72 -1.80 10.37 17.83
CA ASP A 72 -0.56 9.61 17.94
C ASP A 72 -0.63 8.24 17.24
N ASN A 73 0.46 7.48 17.25
CA ASN A 73 0.57 6.19 16.56
C ASN A 73 -0.39 5.09 17.10
N ASP A 74 -1.02 5.28 18.25
CA ASP A 74 -2.02 4.35 18.77
C ASP A 74 -3.41 4.61 18.17
N THR A 75 -3.65 5.83 17.69
CA THR A 75 -4.87 6.21 16.98
C THR A 75 -4.77 5.84 15.50
N THR A 76 -5.84 5.24 14.99
CA THR A 76 -5.97 4.84 13.58
C THR A 76 -7.13 5.61 12.95
N MET A 77 -6.85 6.28 11.84
CA MET A 77 -7.86 6.90 11.01
C MET A 77 -8.17 6.01 9.80
N ILE A 78 -9.46 5.84 9.51
CA ILE A 78 -9.96 5.08 8.38
C ILE A 78 -10.85 6.02 7.56
N ILE A 79 -10.53 6.20 6.28
CA ILE A 79 -11.35 6.95 5.33
C ILE A 79 -11.96 5.95 4.35
N ASP A 80 -13.29 5.89 4.31
CA ASP A 80 -14.06 4.96 3.50
C ASP A 80 -15.06 5.69 2.60
N LYS A 81 -15.10 5.32 1.33
CA LYS A 81 -16.06 5.81 0.35
C LYS A 81 -16.26 4.78 -0.76
N ALA A 82 -17.51 4.47 -1.08
CA ALA A 82 -17.82 3.57 -2.19
C ALA A 82 -17.19 4.06 -3.50
N GLY A 83 -16.57 3.15 -4.25
CA GLY A 83 -15.84 3.46 -5.48
C GLY A 83 -14.39 3.90 -5.27
N TYR A 84 -13.91 3.98 -4.04
CA TYR A 84 -12.52 4.31 -3.69
C TYR A 84 -11.91 3.21 -2.82
N SER A 85 -10.58 3.11 -2.85
CA SER A 85 -9.81 2.27 -1.93
C SER A 85 -9.93 2.82 -0.52
N THR A 86 -10.28 1.96 0.46
CA THR A 86 -10.29 2.34 1.87
C THR A 86 -8.86 2.73 2.30
N LEU A 87 -8.73 3.92 2.85
CA LEU A 87 -7.46 4.47 3.31
C LEU A 87 -7.34 4.29 4.83
N VAL A 88 -6.34 3.54 5.28
CA VAL A 88 -6.05 3.32 6.70
C VAL A 88 -4.72 3.97 7.05
N VAL A 89 -4.73 4.84 8.06
CA VAL A 89 -3.60 5.66 8.47
C VAL A 89 -3.39 5.55 9.97
N LYS A 90 -2.15 5.31 10.38
CA LYS A 90 -1.72 5.54 11.76
C LYS A 90 -1.39 7.02 11.93
N CYS A 91 -1.96 7.63 12.96
CA CYS A 91 -1.75 9.03 13.26
C CYS A 91 -0.31 9.27 13.80
N PRO A 92 0.25 10.50 13.78
CA PRO A 92 -0.44 11.79 13.67
C PRO A 92 -1.14 11.98 12.33
N CYS A 93 -2.35 12.53 12.40
CA CYS A 93 -3.26 12.72 11.29
C CYS A 93 -3.64 14.19 11.07
N ASP A 94 -3.48 15.04 12.08
CA ASP A 94 -3.82 16.44 11.96
C ASP A 94 -2.80 17.18 11.08
N GLY A 95 -3.30 18.13 10.30
CA GLY A 95 -2.46 18.94 9.41
C GLY A 95 -2.00 18.20 8.16
N PHE A 96 -2.69 17.14 7.73
CA PHE A 96 -2.41 16.45 6.47
C PHE A 96 -3.60 16.52 5.52
N THR A 97 -3.31 16.50 4.22
CA THR A 97 -4.31 16.24 3.18
C THR A 97 -4.27 14.76 2.81
N TYR A 98 -5.44 14.16 2.65
CA TYR A 98 -5.58 12.74 2.34
C TYR A 98 -6.21 12.55 0.99
N ALA A 99 -5.52 11.81 0.14
CA ALA A 99 -5.96 11.55 -1.22
C ALA A 99 -6.58 10.16 -1.33
N LEU A 100 -7.85 10.10 -1.73
CA LEU A 100 -8.53 8.85 -2.00
C LEU A 100 -8.30 8.41 -3.45
N SER A 101 -7.76 7.21 -3.58
CA SER A 101 -7.60 6.52 -4.86
C SER A 101 -8.91 5.89 -5.29
N PRO A 102 -9.49 6.24 -6.46
CA PRO A 102 -10.59 5.45 -7.04
C PRO A 102 -10.18 3.99 -7.24
N VAL A 103 -11.13 3.06 -7.13
CA VAL A 103 -10.85 1.64 -7.36
C VAL A 103 -10.30 1.43 -8.76
N MET A 104 -9.13 0.80 -8.86
CA MET A 104 -8.51 0.49 -10.13
C MET A 104 -9.17 -0.75 -10.73
N GLN A 105 -9.64 -0.62 -11.96
CA GLN A 105 -10.27 -1.74 -12.70
C GLN A 105 -9.24 -2.58 -13.45
N ASN A 106 -8.08 -2.01 -13.79
CA ASN A 106 -7.03 -2.76 -14.47
C ASN A 106 -6.33 -3.72 -13.50
N LEU A 107 -6.27 -4.98 -13.90
CA LEU A 107 -5.71 -6.09 -13.13
C LEU A 107 -4.18 -5.98 -12.95
N ASP A 108 -3.51 -5.31 -13.88
CA ASP A 108 -2.06 -5.09 -13.88
C ASP A 108 -1.68 -3.66 -13.50
N GLY A 109 -2.70 -2.85 -13.21
CA GLY A 109 -2.54 -1.47 -12.83
C GLY A 109 -2.05 -1.30 -11.40
N LEU A 110 -1.33 -0.21 -11.18
CA LEU A 110 -0.82 0.19 -9.89
C LEU A 110 -0.93 1.71 -9.74
N ARG A 111 -1.27 2.19 -8.55
CA ARG A 111 -1.24 3.62 -8.25
C ARG A 111 -0.32 3.91 -7.09
N VAL A 112 0.57 4.87 -7.26
CA VAL A 112 1.43 5.42 -6.21
C VAL A 112 0.93 6.80 -5.85
N VAL A 113 0.58 7.00 -4.58
CA VAL A 113 0.10 8.27 -4.04
C VAL A 113 1.12 8.76 -3.01
N LEU A 114 1.72 9.92 -3.29
CA LEU A 114 2.61 10.65 -2.40
C LEU A 114 1.84 11.79 -1.74
N THR A 115 1.88 11.86 -0.40
CA THR A 115 1.39 13.00 0.39
C THR A 115 2.45 13.42 1.37
N TRP A 116 2.48 14.69 1.78
CA TRP A 116 3.44 15.18 2.79
C TRP A 116 2.81 16.25 3.68
N GLY A 117 3.62 16.86 4.55
CA GLY A 117 3.20 17.98 5.41
C GLY A 117 3.29 19.32 4.69
N SER A 118 3.27 20.41 5.46
CA SER A 118 3.36 21.77 4.91
C SER A 118 4.73 22.11 4.30
N THR A 119 5.78 21.41 4.75
CA THR A 119 7.18 21.73 4.46
C THR A 119 7.91 20.45 4.08
N PRO A 120 8.66 20.40 2.96
CA PRO A 120 8.78 21.43 1.94
C PRO A 120 7.45 21.66 1.20
N SER A 121 7.37 22.72 0.41
CA SER A 121 6.15 23.02 -0.35
C SER A 121 5.90 22.08 -1.51
N ASP A 122 6.96 21.48 -2.03
CA ASP A 122 6.92 20.78 -3.32
C ASP A 122 7.84 19.55 -3.27
N LEU A 123 7.22 18.37 -3.35
CA LEU A 123 7.87 17.06 -3.43
C LEU A 123 7.40 16.33 -4.68
N ASP A 124 8.35 16.07 -5.58
CA ASP A 124 8.11 15.42 -6.87
C ASP A 124 8.20 13.90 -6.80
N SER A 125 7.33 13.25 -7.55
CA SER A 125 7.26 11.82 -7.81
C SER A 125 8.01 11.54 -9.09
N HIS A 126 8.91 10.56 -9.00
CA HIS A 126 9.67 10.08 -10.13
C HIS A 126 9.45 8.59 -10.28
N LEU A 127 8.93 8.18 -11.43
CA LEU A 127 8.88 6.78 -11.85
C LEU A 127 9.80 6.58 -13.05
N THR A 128 10.79 5.68 -12.92
CA THR A 128 11.69 5.31 -14.02
C THR A 128 11.50 3.84 -14.35
N TYR A 129 11.48 3.51 -15.65
CA TYR A 129 11.38 2.16 -16.21
C TYR A 129 11.94 2.18 -17.64
N PRO A 130 12.10 1.05 -18.35
CA PRO A 130 12.77 1.01 -19.65
C PRO A 130 12.27 2.10 -20.62
N ALA A 131 13.21 2.92 -21.10
CA ALA A 131 12.98 4.06 -22.01
C ALA A 131 12.04 5.17 -21.50
N ASN A 132 11.67 5.18 -20.20
CA ASN A 132 10.70 6.11 -19.64
C ASN A 132 11.15 6.70 -18.30
N HIS A 133 10.80 7.97 -18.11
CA HIS A 133 10.90 8.67 -16.83
C HIS A 133 9.70 9.60 -16.72
N VAL A 134 8.78 9.27 -15.80
CA VAL A 134 7.56 10.02 -15.52
C VAL A 134 7.79 10.90 -14.30
N PHE A 135 7.63 12.22 -14.47
CA PHE A 135 7.78 13.26 -13.44
C PHE A 135 7.23 14.60 -13.96
N TYR A 136 7.24 15.68 -13.16
CA TYR A 136 6.59 16.96 -13.46
C TYR A 136 6.89 17.54 -14.87
N VAL A 137 8.11 17.36 -15.42
CA VAL A 137 8.44 17.81 -16.80
C VAL A 137 7.87 16.88 -17.86
N LYS A 138 7.96 15.56 -17.65
CA LYS A 138 7.47 14.53 -18.58
C LYS A 138 6.40 13.71 -17.88
N LYS A 139 5.17 14.23 -17.88
CA LYS A 139 4.05 13.64 -17.13
C LYS A 139 3.49 12.35 -17.74
N GLN A 140 3.81 12.07 -19.00
CA GLN A 140 3.32 10.89 -19.72
C GLN A 140 4.48 9.95 -20.07
N GLY A 141 4.26 8.67 -19.81
CA GLY A 141 5.09 7.56 -20.29
C GLY A 141 4.23 6.50 -20.97
N ARG A 142 4.85 5.37 -21.34
CA ARG A 142 4.12 4.20 -21.86
C ARG A 142 3.34 3.52 -20.72
N ASP A 143 2.01 3.59 -20.79
CA ASP A 143 1.09 2.98 -19.83
C ASP A 143 1.30 3.44 -18.37
N ALA A 144 1.90 4.62 -18.17
CA ALA A 144 2.06 5.25 -16.86
C ALA A 144 2.05 6.77 -16.96
N ASN A 145 1.30 7.43 -16.07
CA ASN A 145 1.09 8.88 -16.09
C ASN A 145 1.21 9.49 -14.68
N LEU A 146 1.73 10.72 -14.60
CA LEU A 146 1.60 11.59 -13.42
C LEU A 146 0.23 12.27 -13.48
N ASP A 147 -0.74 11.71 -12.75
CA ASP A 147 -2.13 12.15 -12.74
C ASP A 147 -2.31 13.48 -12.02
N VAL A 148 -1.60 13.63 -10.89
CA VAL A 148 -1.61 14.82 -10.06
C VAL A 148 -0.17 15.23 -9.76
N ASP A 149 0.09 16.50 -10.00
CA ASP A 149 1.34 17.22 -9.81
C ASP A 149 1.02 18.43 -8.95
N ASP A 150 1.21 18.30 -7.63
CA ASP A 150 0.88 19.34 -6.65
C ASP A 150 2.14 20.07 -6.20
N THR A 151 2.07 21.40 -6.25
CA THR A 151 3.23 22.28 -6.03
C THR A 151 3.11 23.12 -4.75
N ASN A 152 2.01 22.98 -3.98
CA ASN A 152 1.56 23.97 -3.00
C ASN A 152 1.36 23.40 -1.58
N SER A 153 2.19 22.43 -1.21
CA SER A 153 2.20 21.70 0.07
C SER A 153 1.10 20.64 0.22
N TYR A 154 1.36 19.65 1.08
CA TYR A 154 0.48 18.52 1.44
C TYR A 154 0.24 17.44 0.37
N GLY A 155 0.47 17.77 -0.91
CA GLY A 155 0.13 16.88 -2.01
C GLY A 155 -1.38 16.75 -2.24
N PRO A 156 -1.84 15.69 -2.93
CA PRO A 156 -1.05 14.56 -3.36
C PRO A 156 -0.24 14.84 -4.62
N GLU A 157 0.86 14.11 -4.78
CA GLU A 157 1.30 13.71 -6.10
C GLU A 157 0.91 12.28 -6.37
N THR A 158 0.54 11.96 -7.61
CA THR A 158 0.07 10.61 -7.93
C THR A 158 0.51 10.16 -9.30
N ILE A 159 1.12 8.98 -9.33
CA ILE A 159 1.45 8.26 -10.55
C ILE A 159 0.56 7.02 -10.65
N THR A 160 -0.19 6.89 -11.75
CA THR A 160 -0.87 5.65 -12.12
C THR A 160 -0.08 4.95 -13.21
N ILE A 161 0.32 3.71 -12.95
CA ILE A 161 0.70 2.73 -13.97
C ILE A 161 -0.59 2.03 -14.38
N GLU A 162 -1.07 2.29 -15.60
CA GLU A 162 -2.28 1.68 -16.12
C GLU A 162 -2.06 0.18 -16.34
N GLN A 163 -0.94 -0.19 -16.96
CA GLN A 163 -0.56 -1.57 -17.21
C GLN A 163 0.94 -1.74 -17.04
N LYS A 164 1.34 -2.62 -16.11
CA LYS A 164 2.75 -3.05 -16.04
C LYS A 164 3.10 -3.95 -17.22
N HIS A 165 4.32 -3.80 -17.72
CA HIS A 165 4.88 -4.68 -18.73
C HIS A 165 5.68 -5.80 -18.06
N ASP A 166 5.34 -7.03 -18.40
CA ASP A 166 6.06 -8.21 -17.91
C ASP A 166 7.53 -8.16 -18.35
N GLY A 167 8.45 -8.51 -17.44
CA GLY A 167 9.88 -8.48 -17.71
C GLY A 167 10.55 -7.13 -17.49
N GLU A 168 9.79 -6.06 -17.20
CA GLU A 168 10.34 -4.72 -16.99
C GLU A 168 10.50 -4.39 -15.52
N ARG A 169 11.56 -3.63 -15.22
CA ARG A 169 11.80 -3.06 -13.90
C ARG A 169 11.20 -1.67 -13.80
N TYR A 170 10.81 -1.30 -12.58
CA TYR A 170 10.34 0.04 -12.24
C TYR A 170 11.06 0.50 -10.98
N VAL A 171 11.36 1.78 -10.87
CA VAL A 171 11.89 2.38 -9.63
C VAL A 171 11.12 3.65 -9.37
N TYR A 172 10.62 3.78 -8.14
CA TYR A 172 9.92 4.96 -7.66
C TYR A 172 10.77 5.73 -6.66
N ALA A 173 10.84 7.04 -6.83
CA ALA A 173 11.54 7.95 -5.93
C ALA A 173 10.73 9.22 -5.68
N VAL A 174 11.01 9.85 -4.54
CA VAL A 174 10.54 11.20 -4.19
C VAL A 174 11.72 12.15 -4.27
N HIS A 175 11.53 13.34 -4.85
CA HIS A 175 12.53 14.39 -4.96
C HIS A 175 12.03 15.68 -4.31
N ASP A 176 12.86 16.29 -3.47
CA ASP A 176 12.55 17.57 -2.85
C ASP A 176 12.86 18.70 -3.83
N TYR A 177 11.86 19.08 -4.63
CA TYR A 177 12.00 20.16 -5.60
C TYR A 177 12.27 21.49 -4.91
N SER A 178 11.61 21.75 -3.79
CA SER A 178 11.74 23.02 -3.05
C SER A 178 13.18 23.26 -2.57
N ASN A 179 13.91 22.19 -2.25
CA ASN A 179 15.27 22.26 -1.74
C ASN A 179 16.29 21.49 -2.59
N HIS A 180 16.00 21.27 -3.89
CA HIS A 180 16.80 20.44 -4.79
C HIS A 180 18.28 20.88 -4.95
N SER A 181 18.58 22.15 -4.70
CA SER A 181 19.94 22.71 -4.77
C SER A 181 20.74 22.52 -3.47
N SER A 182 20.09 22.16 -2.38
CA SER A 182 20.71 22.01 -1.06
C SER A 182 21.19 20.58 -0.81
N LYS A 183 22.47 20.44 -0.51
CA LYS A 183 23.09 19.15 -0.13
C LYS A 183 23.01 18.85 1.37
N THR A 184 22.52 19.81 2.16
CA THR A 184 22.48 19.74 3.63
C THR A 184 21.08 19.93 4.19
N SER A 185 20.06 20.06 3.32
CA SER A 185 18.66 20.17 3.73
C SER A 185 18.19 18.91 4.42
N LYS A 186 17.39 19.08 5.47
CA LYS A 186 16.62 18.03 6.12
C LYS A 186 15.12 18.14 5.83
N ALA A 187 14.72 19.01 4.91
CA ALA A 187 13.30 19.29 4.64
C ALA A 187 12.56 18.02 4.19
N LEU A 188 13.10 17.27 3.22
CA LEU A 188 12.58 15.95 2.86
C LEU A 188 12.43 15.02 4.07
N GLY A 189 13.46 14.87 4.90
CA GLY A 189 13.40 14.01 6.10
C GLY A 189 12.32 14.47 7.10
N ASN A 190 12.10 15.77 7.23
CA ASN A 190 11.10 16.34 8.14
C ASN A 190 9.74 16.58 7.49
N SER A 191 9.54 16.10 6.27
CA SER A 191 8.33 16.37 5.49
C SER A 191 7.11 15.59 5.93
N SER A 192 7.30 14.55 6.74
CA SER A 192 6.26 13.55 7.02
C SER A 192 5.70 12.92 5.73
N ALA A 193 6.48 12.89 4.65
CA ALA A 193 6.09 12.28 3.39
C ALA A 193 5.72 10.81 3.58
N ARG A 194 4.62 10.44 2.94
CA ARG A 194 4.06 9.09 2.91
C ARG A 194 3.80 8.69 1.47
N VAL A 195 4.30 7.51 1.10
CA VAL A 195 4.08 6.91 -0.21
C VAL A 195 3.19 5.68 -0.02
N GLN A 196 2.04 5.68 -0.69
CA GLN A 196 1.04 4.64 -0.61
C GLN A 196 0.86 3.99 -1.98
N VAL A 197 0.90 2.65 -2.00
CA VAL A 197 0.84 1.87 -3.24
C VAL A 197 -0.44 1.04 -3.25
N TYR A 198 -1.27 1.24 -4.27
CA TYR A 198 -2.56 0.59 -4.43
C TYR A 198 -2.56 -0.36 -5.63
N VAL A 199 -3.25 -1.49 -5.46
CA VAL A 199 -3.63 -2.42 -6.54
C VAL A 199 -5.12 -2.73 -6.37
N GLY A 200 -5.90 -2.54 -7.44
CA GLY A 200 -7.36 -2.68 -7.36
C GLY A 200 -7.96 -1.69 -6.36
N GLN A 201 -8.55 -2.21 -5.30
CA GLN A 201 -9.11 -1.44 -4.18
C GLN A 201 -8.28 -1.54 -2.89
N THR A 202 -7.13 -2.21 -2.94
CA THR A 202 -6.33 -2.54 -1.75
C THR A 202 -5.04 -1.74 -1.71
N LEU A 203 -4.78 -1.11 -0.56
CA LEU A 203 -3.48 -0.55 -0.19
C LEU A 203 -2.52 -1.69 0.13
N ILE A 204 -1.53 -1.92 -0.74
CA ILE A 204 -0.60 -3.05 -0.60
C ILE A 204 0.70 -2.68 0.11
N ARG A 205 1.12 -1.41 0.08
CA ARG A 205 2.30 -0.90 0.79
C ARG A 205 2.12 0.54 1.24
N THR A 206 2.70 0.86 2.39
CA THR A 206 2.87 2.23 2.89
C THR A 206 4.31 2.42 3.31
N TYR A 207 4.96 3.45 2.79
CA TYR A 207 6.30 3.89 3.16
C TYR A 207 6.18 5.26 3.82
N ASN A 208 6.90 5.45 4.93
CA ASN A 208 6.98 6.75 5.60
C ASN A 208 8.43 7.22 5.55
N VAL A 209 8.63 8.50 5.26
CA VAL A 209 9.96 9.12 5.28
C VAL A 209 10.55 9.03 6.68
N LYS A 210 11.85 8.76 6.78
CA LYS A 210 12.56 8.76 8.06
C LYS A 210 12.86 10.20 8.48
N PRO A 211 12.60 10.57 9.74
CA PRO A 211 12.88 11.92 10.23
C PRO A 211 14.38 12.24 10.19
N GLN A 212 14.69 13.54 10.12
CA GLN A 212 16.06 14.09 10.25
C GLN A 212 17.07 13.67 9.18
N GLN A 213 16.63 12.98 8.11
CA GLN A 213 17.51 12.61 7.01
C GLN A 213 17.95 13.87 6.25
N THR A 214 19.27 13.97 6.02
CA THR A 214 19.85 14.99 5.17
C THR A 214 19.91 14.48 3.73
N ALA A 215 18.92 14.87 2.92
CA ALA A 215 18.77 14.40 1.55
C ALA A 215 17.88 15.32 0.72
N SER A 216 18.08 15.32 -0.59
CA SER A 216 17.19 15.95 -1.58
C SER A 216 16.37 14.93 -2.36
N SER A 217 16.62 13.62 -2.20
CA SER A 217 15.89 12.55 -2.85
C SER A 217 15.76 11.33 -1.95
N TRP A 218 14.66 10.61 -2.06
CA TRP A 218 14.37 9.36 -1.39
C TRP A 218 13.93 8.31 -2.41
N VAL A 219 14.80 7.34 -2.70
CA VAL A 219 14.46 6.18 -3.52
C VAL A 219 13.70 5.21 -2.66
N VAL A 220 12.42 4.99 -2.97
CA VAL A 220 11.49 4.34 -2.05
C VAL A 220 11.49 2.84 -2.27
N PHE A 221 11.16 2.42 -3.49
CA PHE A 221 11.04 1.01 -3.84
C PHE A 221 11.39 0.76 -5.31
N GLY A 222 11.75 -0.48 -5.60
CA GLY A 222 11.86 -1.04 -6.94
C GLY A 222 10.78 -2.09 -7.18
N ILE A 223 10.39 -2.28 -8.44
CA ILE A 223 9.65 -3.43 -8.93
C ILE A 223 10.56 -4.16 -9.90
N ASP A 224 10.88 -5.43 -9.66
CA ASP A 224 11.72 -6.20 -10.58
C ASP A 224 10.95 -6.74 -11.79
N GLU A 225 11.66 -7.42 -12.70
CA GLU A 225 11.13 -8.01 -13.94
C GLU A 225 10.01 -9.03 -13.71
N ASN A 226 9.92 -9.60 -12.50
CA ASN A 226 8.88 -10.55 -12.12
C ASN A 226 7.67 -9.85 -11.47
N GLY A 227 7.70 -8.53 -11.39
CA GLY A 227 6.70 -7.72 -10.70
C GLY A 227 6.94 -7.60 -9.20
N ALA A 228 8.16 -7.90 -8.73
CA ALA A 228 8.45 -7.98 -7.32
C ALA A 228 8.75 -6.64 -6.66
N PHE A 229 8.08 -6.32 -5.55
CA PHE A 229 8.48 -5.15 -4.76
C PHE A 229 9.75 -5.41 -3.95
N HIS A 230 10.68 -4.47 -4.04
CA HIS A 230 11.92 -4.38 -3.28
C HIS A 230 11.95 -3.05 -2.55
N ASP A 231 12.04 -3.07 -1.23
CA ASP A 231 12.10 -1.87 -0.41
C ASP A 231 13.54 -1.33 -0.46
N ILE A 232 13.75 -0.20 -1.13
CA ILE A 232 15.08 0.39 -1.35
C ILE A 232 15.43 1.37 -0.23
N ASP A 233 14.48 2.21 0.17
CA ASP A 233 14.57 3.17 1.28
C ASP A 233 15.92 3.91 1.39
N GLN A 234 16.40 4.44 0.25
CA GLN A 234 17.71 5.07 0.13
C GLN A 234 17.59 6.60 0.06
N TYR A 235 18.34 7.31 0.90
CA TYR A 235 18.36 8.77 0.98
C TYR A 235 19.61 9.31 0.27
N LEU A 236 19.42 10.24 -0.66
CA LEU A 236 20.47 10.76 -1.53
C LEU A 236 20.41 12.29 -1.63
N SER A 237 21.58 12.92 -1.78
CA SER A 237 21.70 14.36 -2.06
C SER A 237 22.13 14.58 -3.51
N LEU A 238 21.19 14.36 -4.43
CA LEU A 238 21.38 14.48 -5.87
C LEU A 238 20.51 15.61 -6.43
N ASN A 239 21.00 16.28 -7.48
CA ASN A 239 20.14 17.11 -8.31
C ASN A 239 19.28 16.22 -9.23
N ARG A 240 18.35 16.83 -9.98
CA ARG A 240 17.44 16.10 -10.89
C ARG A 240 18.15 15.16 -11.86
N GLU A 241 19.22 15.62 -12.52
CA GLU A 241 19.97 14.82 -13.49
C GLU A 241 20.71 13.66 -12.82
N GLY A 242 21.32 13.91 -11.66
CA GLY A 242 21.95 12.88 -10.85
C GLY A 242 20.96 11.83 -10.36
N LEU A 243 19.77 12.25 -9.93
CA LEU A 243 18.69 11.33 -9.56
C LEU A 243 18.27 10.48 -10.77
N ALA A 244 17.97 11.11 -11.92
CA ALA A 244 17.60 10.39 -13.13
C ALA A 244 18.67 9.36 -13.54
N SER A 245 19.96 9.73 -13.49
CA SER A 245 21.07 8.80 -13.76
C SER A 245 21.11 7.65 -12.75
N HIS A 246 20.91 7.92 -11.47
CA HIS A 246 20.88 6.91 -10.41
C HIS A 246 19.73 5.92 -10.60
N LEU A 247 18.51 6.41 -10.89
CA LEU A 247 17.35 5.56 -11.11
C LEU A 247 17.55 4.65 -12.34
N ASN A 248 18.11 5.17 -13.44
CA ASN A 248 18.46 4.35 -14.60
C ASN A 248 19.51 3.27 -14.27
N SER A 249 20.47 3.56 -13.39
CA SER A 249 21.44 2.55 -12.93
C SER A 249 20.78 1.42 -12.14
N LEU A 250 19.77 1.73 -11.32
CA LEU A 250 19.01 0.74 -10.55
C LEU A 250 18.14 -0.15 -11.46
N ILE A 251 17.52 0.43 -12.49
CA ILE A 251 16.80 -0.33 -13.52
C ILE A 251 17.71 -1.33 -14.25
N SER A 252 19.00 -0.99 -14.38
CA SER A 252 20.00 -1.80 -15.09
C SER A 252 20.78 -2.75 -14.17
N ALA A 253 20.54 -2.70 -12.86
CA ALA A 253 21.25 -3.54 -11.89
C ALA A 253 20.80 -5.00 -11.97
N GLU A 254 21.64 -5.95 -11.53
CA GLU A 254 21.26 -7.37 -11.49
C GLU A 254 20.16 -7.66 -10.46
N SER A 255 20.12 -6.92 -9.35
CA SER A 255 19.06 -7.03 -8.34
C SER A 255 18.89 -5.72 -7.56
N PHE A 256 17.76 -5.56 -6.87
CA PHE A 256 17.50 -4.44 -5.97
C PHE A 256 17.89 -4.72 -4.51
N GLU A 257 18.36 -5.92 -4.16
CA GLU A 257 18.41 -6.35 -2.76
C GLU A 257 19.54 -5.69 -1.94
N SER A 258 19.15 -4.98 -0.88
CA SER A 258 19.95 -4.77 0.32
C SER A 258 19.40 -5.66 1.45
N HIS A 259 20.21 -6.61 1.90
CA HIS A 259 19.79 -7.74 2.74
C HIS A 259 19.27 -7.30 4.12
N SER A 260 17.98 -7.54 4.41
CA SER A 260 17.47 -7.54 5.80
C SER A 260 17.66 -8.93 6.43
N LEU A 261 18.00 -8.99 7.71
CA LEU A 261 18.28 -10.25 8.43
C LEU A 261 16.98 -11.01 8.74
N ILE A 262 16.46 -11.76 7.77
CA ILE A 262 15.32 -12.68 7.98
C ILE A 262 15.80 -13.94 8.70
N THR A 263 15.65 -13.97 10.03
CA THR A 263 16.04 -15.11 10.88
C THR A 263 15.06 -16.27 10.79
N ASP A 264 15.50 -17.47 11.20
CA ASP A 264 14.62 -18.65 11.23
C ASP A 264 13.46 -18.50 12.22
N ALA A 265 13.63 -17.71 13.29
CA ALA A 265 12.56 -17.40 14.23
C ALA A 265 11.44 -16.60 13.55
N ILE A 266 11.80 -15.58 12.75
CA ILE A 266 10.86 -14.77 11.96
C ILE A 266 10.12 -15.66 10.95
N LYS A 267 10.84 -16.51 10.21
CA LYS A 267 10.22 -17.46 9.26
C LYS A 267 9.26 -18.42 9.94
N LYS A 268 9.59 -18.92 11.14
CA LYS A 268 8.73 -19.82 11.91
C LYS A 268 7.46 -19.12 12.36
N GLU A 269 7.57 -17.88 12.83
CA GLU A 269 6.43 -17.09 13.25
C GLU A 269 5.51 -16.73 12.07
N ALA A 270 6.07 -16.32 10.92
CA ALA A 270 5.30 -16.09 9.70
C ALA A 270 4.52 -17.35 9.26
N LYS A 271 5.14 -18.54 9.33
CA LYS A 271 4.46 -19.82 9.08
C LYS A 271 3.29 -20.06 10.03
N ARG A 272 3.47 -19.77 11.32
CA ARG A 272 2.40 -19.91 12.33
C ARG A 272 1.22 -19.00 12.03
N ILE A 273 1.48 -17.74 11.68
CA ILE A 273 0.45 -16.77 11.29
C ILE A 273 -0.25 -17.24 10.00
N ASN A 274 0.48 -17.72 9.00
CA ASN A 274 -0.13 -18.28 7.78
C ASN A 274 -1.05 -19.47 8.08
N THR A 275 -0.65 -20.40 8.94
CA THR A 275 -1.51 -21.54 9.34
C THR A 275 -2.76 -21.08 10.07
N ARG A 276 -2.69 -19.99 10.87
CA ARG A 276 -3.89 -19.35 11.43
C ARG A 276 -4.79 -18.81 10.32
N GLY A 277 -4.22 -18.15 9.31
CA GLY A 277 -4.96 -17.69 8.13
C GLY A 277 -5.66 -18.84 7.39
N GLU A 278 -4.99 -19.97 7.18
CA GLU A 278 -5.57 -21.17 6.55
C GLU A 278 -6.76 -21.71 7.35
N LYS A 279 -6.65 -21.71 8.69
CA LYS A 279 -7.76 -22.10 9.57
C LYS A 279 -8.95 -21.15 9.42
N LEU A 280 -8.72 -19.83 9.47
CA LEU A 280 -9.77 -18.81 9.30
C LEU A 280 -10.45 -18.92 7.93
N TYR A 281 -9.67 -19.18 6.88
CA TYR A 281 -10.19 -19.44 5.54
C TYR A 281 -11.11 -20.66 5.52
N GLY A 282 -10.72 -21.76 6.16
CA GLY A 282 -11.55 -22.97 6.32
C GLY A 282 -12.85 -22.72 7.10
N GLU A 283 -12.81 -21.81 8.08
CA GLU A 283 -13.98 -21.33 8.83
C GLU A 283 -14.85 -20.33 8.02
N LYS A 284 -14.49 -20.03 6.77
CA LYS A 284 -15.12 -19.02 5.90
C LYS A 284 -15.05 -17.58 6.42
N LYS A 285 -14.13 -17.29 7.36
CA LYS A 285 -13.82 -15.94 7.84
C LYS A 285 -12.79 -15.30 6.92
N LEU A 286 -13.22 -14.95 5.71
CA LEU A 286 -12.33 -14.59 4.61
C LEU A 286 -11.54 -13.31 4.87
N GLU A 287 -12.16 -12.29 5.47
CA GLU A 287 -11.51 -11.03 5.82
C GLU A 287 -10.45 -11.22 6.90
N GLU A 288 -10.75 -11.97 7.95
CA GLU A 288 -9.77 -12.30 9.00
C GLU A 288 -8.61 -13.13 8.44
N ALA A 289 -8.89 -14.06 7.51
CA ALA A 289 -7.87 -14.84 6.84
C ALA A 289 -6.94 -13.96 5.99
N MET A 290 -7.52 -13.02 5.23
CA MET A 290 -6.79 -12.04 4.43
C MET A 290 -5.79 -11.25 5.30
N TYR A 291 -6.24 -10.71 6.44
CA TYR A 291 -5.35 -9.99 7.36
C TYR A 291 -4.24 -10.88 7.92
N ALA A 292 -4.55 -12.11 8.32
CA ALA A 292 -3.53 -13.04 8.79
C ALA A 292 -2.47 -13.35 7.72
N PHE A 293 -2.87 -13.53 6.45
CA PHE A 293 -1.90 -13.74 5.37
C PHE A 293 -1.05 -12.50 5.11
N GLN A 294 -1.63 -11.29 5.17
CA GLN A 294 -0.88 -10.03 5.08
C GLN A 294 0.13 -9.89 6.23
N ASP A 295 -0.25 -10.21 7.46
CA ASP A 295 0.66 -10.19 8.62
C ASP A 295 1.84 -11.16 8.42
N ALA A 296 1.58 -12.37 7.91
CA ALA A 296 2.64 -13.33 7.60
C ALA A 296 3.61 -12.82 6.53
N ILE A 297 3.09 -12.12 5.50
CA ILE A 297 3.88 -11.51 4.43
C ILE A 297 4.70 -10.33 4.97
N ASN A 298 4.11 -9.48 5.80
CA ASN A 298 4.82 -8.35 6.40
C ASN A 298 6.01 -8.83 7.25
N LEU A 299 5.86 -9.97 7.93
CA LEU A 299 6.92 -10.55 8.73
C LEU A 299 7.97 -11.31 7.89
N TYR A 300 7.55 -12.01 6.85
CA TYR A 300 8.44 -12.70 5.92
C TYR A 300 8.06 -12.37 4.46
N PRO A 301 8.62 -11.28 3.90
CA PRO A 301 8.22 -10.78 2.58
C PRO A 301 8.45 -11.76 1.42
N SER A 302 9.34 -12.74 1.58
CA SER A 302 9.60 -13.79 0.58
C SER A 302 8.77 -15.07 0.79
N PHE A 303 7.69 -15.03 1.58
CA PHE A 303 6.91 -16.21 1.92
C PHE A 303 5.87 -16.58 0.84
N GLY A 304 6.31 -17.22 -0.26
CA GLY A 304 5.45 -17.52 -1.41
C GLY A 304 4.14 -18.27 -1.10
N GLN A 305 4.11 -19.15 -0.10
CA GLN A 305 2.87 -19.85 0.29
C GLN A 305 1.80 -18.88 0.85
N ALA A 306 2.19 -17.88 1.64
CA ALA A 306 1.27 -16.91 2.20
C ALA A 306 0.64 -16.04 1.11
N TYR A 307 1.44 -15.66 0.10
CA TYR A 307 0.92 -15.00 -1.10
C TYR A 307 -0.07 -15.87 -1.88
N SER A 308 0.19 -17.17 -2.03
CA SER A 308 -0.75 -18.08 -2.73
C SER A 308 -2.09 -18.17 -1.99
N ASN A 309 -2.04 -18.25 -0.66
CA ASN A 309 -3.23 -18.31 0.18
C ASN A 309 -3.99 -16.97 0.16
N LEU A 310 -3.26 -15.85 0.18
CA LEU A 310 -3.82 -14.51 0.04
C LEU A 310 -4.52 -14.34 -1.32
N GLY A 311 -3.89 -14.79 -2.40
CA GLY A 311 -4.48 -14.73 -3.75
C GLY A 311 -5.78 -15.53 -3.88
N LEU A 312 -5.83 -16.74 -3.31
CA LEU A 312 -7.06 -17.52 -3.24
C LEU A 312 -8.14 -16.81 -2.39
N THR A 313 -7.74 -16.19 -1.28
CA THR A 313 -8.65 -15.47 -0.38
C THR A 313 -9.24 -14.24 -1.05
N TYR A 314 -8.42 -13.44 -1.74
CA TYR A 314 -8.88 -12.31 -2.53
C TYR A 314 -9.86 -12.73 -3.63
N GLN A 315 -9.62 -13.85 -4.30
CA GLN A 315 -10.56 -14.36 -5.29
C GLN A 315 -11.93 -14.69 -4.67
N LYS A 316 -11.96 -15.26 -3.46
CA LYS A 316 -13.22 -15.51 -2.72
C LYS A 316 -13.91 -14.24 -2.25
N LEU A 317 -13.15 -13.17 -2.04
CA LEU A 317 -13.63 -11.82 -1.72
C LEU A 317 -13.98 -11.00 -2.96
N ASN A 318 -13.95 -11.58 -4.17
CA ASN A 318 -14.15 -10.90 -5.46
C ASN A 318 -13.17 -9.72 -5.70
N ARG A 319 -11.97 -9.79 -5.13
CA ARG A 319 -10.88 -8.81 -5.30
C ARG A 319 -9.91 -9.28 -6.38
N THR A 320 -10.35 -9.19 -7.63
CA THR A 320 -9.71 -9.87 -8.77
C THR A 320 -8.30 -9.36 -9.07
N ALA A 321 -8.08 -8.05 -9.05
CA ALA A 321 -6.77 -7.45 -9.31
C ALA A 321 -5.76 -7.86 -8.22
N GLU A 322 -6.19 -7.80 -6.96
CA GLU A 322 -5.38 -8.21 -5.81
C GLU A 322 -5.07 -9.71 -5.82
N ALA A 323 -6.03 -10.53 -6.25
CA ALA A 323 -5.83 -11.96 -6.39
C ALA A 323 -4.74 -12.27 -7.44
N LEU A 324 -4.73 -11.58 -8.57
CA LEU A 324 -3.69 -11.74 -9.59
C LEU A 324 -2.32 -11.31 -9.07
N TRP A 325 -2.24 -10.14 -8.44
CA TRP A 325 -0.99 -9.66 -7.82
C TRP A 325 -0.42 -10.68 -6.83
N ALA A 326 -1.25 -11.17 -5.90
CA ALA A 326 -0.81 -12.10 -4.87
C ALA A 326 -0.40 -13.46 -5.47
N ASN A 327 -1.12 -13.98 -6.46
CA ASN A 327 -0.74 -15.25 -7.09
C ASN A 327 0.54 -15.13 -7.93
N ARG A 328 0.78 -14.02 -8.63
CA ARG A 328 2.07 -13.79 -9.31
C ARG A 328 3.22 -13.74 -8.32
N LYS A 329 3.04 -13.03 -7.21
CA LYS A 329 4.02 -13.01 -6.11
C LYS A 329 4.29 -14.40 -5.53
N ALA A 330 3.26 -15.21 -5.39
CA ALA A 330 3.43 -16.58 -4.92
C ALA A 330 4.28 -17.42 -5.88
N ILE A 331 4.09 -17.28 -7.19
CA ILE A 331 4.86 -18.00 -8.22
C ILE A 331 6.35 -17.64 -8.17
N GLU A 332 6.64 -16.35 -8.04
CA GLU A 332 7.98 -15.77 -7.94
C GLU A 332 8.70 -16.25 -6.68
N LEU A 333 8.05 -16.10 -5.53
CA LEU A 333 8.64 -16.38 -4.21
C LEU A 333 8.58 -17.85 -3.81
N ALA A 334 8.05 -18.71 -4.68
CA ALA A 334 7.97 -20.14 -4.45
C ALA A 334 9.37 -20.76 -4.36
N SER A 335 9.70 -21.34 -3.21
CA SER A 335 11.01 -21.90 -2.92
C SER A 335 10.92 -23.20 -2.12
N GLY A 336 12.03 -23.96 -2.09
CA GLY A 336 12.13 -25.22 -1.39
C GLY A 336 11.19 -26.33 -1.91
N ASN A 337 10.91 -27.32 -1.06
CA ASN A 337 10.15 -28.51 -1.43
C ASN A 337 8.69 -28.22 -1.82
N SER A 338 8.13 -27.07 -1.40
CA SER A 338 6.78 -26.67 -1.75
C SER A 338 6.70 -25.87 -3.06
N LYS A 339 7.84 -25.56 -3.72
CA LYS A 339 7.89 -24.69 -4.90
C LYS A 339 6.88 -25.08 -5.98
N ALA A 340 6.94 -26.31 -6.47
CA ALA A 340 6.06 -26.79 -7.53
C ALA A 340 4.57 -26.74 -7.12
N ARG A 341 4.26 -27.00 -5.84
CA ARG A 341 2.89 -26.90 -5.31
C ARG A 341 2.38 -25.46 -5.30
N VAL A 342 3.19 -24.52 -4.80
CA VAL A 342 2.82 -23.11 -4.73
C VAL A 342 2.59 -22.58 -6.15
N GLN A 343 3.57 -22.80 -7.04
CA GLN A 343 3.47 -22.35 -8.42
C GLN A 343 2.26 -22.95 -9.15
N ALA A 344 2.03 -24.26 -9.05
CA ALA A 344 0.88 -24.90 -9.70
C ALA A 344 -0.46 -24.34 -9.17
N SER A 345 -0.59 -24.16 -7.85
CA SER A 345 -1.81 -23.62 -7.23
C SER A 345 -2.08 -22.18 -7.67
N SER A 346 -1.02 -21.36 -7.74
CA SER A 346 -1.13 -19.96 -8.14
C SER A 346 -1.41 -19.80 -9.63
N TYR A 347 -0.78 -20.59 -10.50
CA TYR A 347 -1.13 -20.62 -11.93
C TYR A 347 -2.59 -21.05 -12.14
N TYR A 348 -3.06 -22.05 -11.39
CA TYR A 348 -4.46 -22.45 -11.42
C TYR A 348 -5.40 -21.31 -11.00
N ASN A 349 -5.08 -20.59 -9.91
CA ASN A 349 -5.88 -19.44 -9.47
C ASN A 349 -5.92 -18.34 -10.52
N ILE A 350 -4.78 -17.99 -11.14
CA ILE A 350 -4.70 -17.02 -12.25
C ILE A 350 -5.56 -17.49 -13.44
N ALA A 351 -5.47 -18.77 -13.81
CA ALA A 351 -6.28 -19.34 -14.89
C ALA A 351 -7.78 -19.19 -14.63
N ARG A 352 -8.22 -19.45 -13.39
CA ARG A 352 -9.62 -19.27 -12.98
C ARG A 352 -10.08 -17.81 -13.04
N ILE A 353 -9.19 -16.86 -12.75
CA ILE A 353 -9.47 -15.43 -12.86
C ILE A 353 -9.65 -15.02 -14.33
N TYR A 354 -8.74 -15.44 -15.21
CA TYR A 354 -8.87 -15.17 -16.64
C TYR A 354 -10.06 -15.88 -17.29
N GLU A 355 -10.37 -17.11 -16.87
CA GLU A 355 -11.56 -17.85 -17.27
C GLU A 355 -12.83 -17.06 -16.91
N ALA A 356 -12.93 -16.54 -15.68
CA ALA A 356 -14.08 -15.73 -15.26
C ALA A 356 -14.20 -14.41 -16.05
N SER A 357 -13.09 -13.90 -16.58
CA SER A 357 -13.02 -12.64 -17.35
C SER A 357 -13.16 -12.86 -18.86
N GLY A 358 -13.41 -14.09 -19.32
CA GLY A 358 -13.53 -14.42 -20.75
C GLY A 358 -12.22 -14.40 -21.54
N ARG A 359 -11.08 -14.28 -20.86
CA ARG A 359 -9.75 -14.32 -21.48
C ARG A 359 -9.29 -15.77 -21.63
N TRP A 360 -9.90 -16.48 -22.58
CA TRP A 360 -9.77 -17.94 -22.71
C TRP A 360 -8.34 -18.40 -23.01
N GLN A 361 -7.62 -17.68 -23.88
CA GLN A 361 -6.24 -18.02 -24.22
C GLN A 361 -5.31 -17.87 -23.01
N ASP A 362 -5.41 -16.76 -22.28
CA ASP A 362 -4.62 -16.55 -21.07
C ASP A 362 -4.94 -17.59 -19.99
N ALA A 363 -6.21 -17.95 -19.84
CA ALA A 363 -6.63 -19.00 -18.92
C ALA A 363 -6.03 -20.37 -19.31
N LEU A 364 -6.09 -20.73 -20.60
CA LEU A 364 -5.53 -21.98 -21.13
C LEU A 364 -4.02 -22.07 -20.85
N ASP A 365 -3.28 -21.01 -21.13
CA ASP A 365 -1.83 -20.98 -20.92
C ASP A 365 -1.47 -21.16 -19.44
N ASN A 366 -2.24 -20.56 -18.54
CA ASN A 366 -2.04 -20.73 -17.11
C ASN A 366 -2.44 -22.13 -16.60
N PHE A 367 -3.52 -22.74 -17.11
CA PHE A 367 -3.83 -24.14 -16.77
C PHE A 367 -2.73 -25.10 -17.24
N ARG A 368 -2.17 -24.89 -18.43
CA ARG A 368 -1.05 -25.69 -18.95
C ARG A 368 0.20 -25.54 -18.08
N LYS A 369 0.54 -24.32 -17.65
CA LYS A 369 1.63 -24.06 -16.70
C LYS A 369 1.39 -24.74 -15.34
N ALA A 370 0.15 -24.73 -14.84
CA ALA A 370 -0.19 -25.44 -13.60
C ALA A 370 0.02 -26.96 -13.75
N LYS A 371 -0.45 -27.54 -14.86
CA LYS A 371 -0.31 -28.98 -15.17
C LYS A 371 1.15 -29.41 -15.33
N SER A 372 1.97 -28.62 -16.03
CA SER A 372 3.39 -28.95 -16.23
C SER A 372 4.19 -29.02 -14.93
N LEU A 373 3.69 -28.38 -13.86
CA LEU A 373 4.32 -28.39 -12.54
C LEU A 373 3.79 -29.52 -11.66
N ARG A 374 2.48 -29.81 -11.72
CA ARG A 374 1.83 -30.88 -10.95
C ARG A 374 0.60 -31.40 -11.67
N GLU A 375 0.42 -32.71 -11.65
CA GLU A 375 -0.81 -33.33 -12.15
C GLU A 375 -1.99 -33.10 -11.19
N HIS A 376 -3.13 -32.69 -11.74
CA HIS A 376 -4.41 -32.57 -11.01
C HIS A 376 -5.57 -32.49 -12.01
N SER A 377 -6.64 -33.24 -11.78
CA SER A 377 -7.79 -33.34 -12.71
C SER A 377 -8.48 -32.00 -12.99
N ALA A 378 -8.43 -31.07 -12.04
CA ALA A 378 -8.96 -29.71 -12.23
C ALA A 378 -8.24 -28.95 -13.36
N TYR A 379 -6.96 -29.23 -13.62
CA TYR A 379 -6.18 -28.57 -14.66
C TYR A 379 -6.59 -29.11 -16.03
N ASP A 380 -6.72 -30.44 -16.17
CA ASP A 380 -7.23 -31.08 -17.40
C ASP A 380 -8.63 -30.59 -17.76
N SER A 381 -9.50 -30.52 -16.74
CA SER A 381 -10.86 -30.01 -16.90
C SER A 381 -10.84 -28.55 -17.33
N GLY A 382 -9.93 -27.74 -16.79
CA GLY A 382 -9.73 -26.34 -17.18
C GLY A 382 -9.27 -26.21 -18.64
N ILE A 383 -8.24 -26.95 -19.03
CA ILE A 383 -7.70 -26.98 -20.41
C ILE A 383 -8.79 -27.32 -21.40
N THR A 384 -9.52 -28.42 -21.17
CA THR A 384 -10.60 -28.89 -22.06
C THR A 384 -11.66 -27.80 -22.24
N ARG A 385 -12.13 -27.18 -21.15
CA ARG A 385 -13.12 -26.10 -21.22
C ARG A 385 -12.60 -24.90 -22.01
N MET A 386 -11.34 -24.51 -21.86
CA MET A 386 -10.79 -23.35 -22.57
C MET A 386 -10.60 -23.65 -24.06
N GLU A 387 -10.18 -24.85 -24.43
CA GLU A 387 -10.08 -25.30 -25.83
C GLU A 387 -11.46 -25.32 -26.50
N GLU A 388 -12.50 -25.82 -25.82
CA GLU A 388 -13.88 -25.75 -26.32
C GLU A 388 -14.34 -24.31 -26.56
N LYS A 389 -14.02 -23.38 -25.64
CA LYS A 389 -14.38 -21.95 -25.78
C LYS A 389 -13.68 -21.28 -26.94
N LEU A 390 -12.39 -21.57 -27.15
CA LEU A 390 -11.61 -21.00 -28.26
C LEU A 390 -12.05 -21.54 -29.62
N ASN A 391 -12.50 -22.80 -29.69
CA ASN A 391 -13.02 -23.39 -30.92
C ASN A 391 -14.43 -22.90 -31.30
N GLN A 392 -15.13 -22.22 -30.39
CA GLN A 392 -16.48 -21.66 -30.60
C GLN A 392 -16.46 -20.17 -30.96
N GLN A 393 -15.29 -19.53 -30.96
CA GLN A 393 -15.05 -18.15 -31.36
C GLN A 393 -14.53 -18.11 -32.80
#